data_AF-A0A812AWX8-F1
#
_entry.id   AF-A0A812AWX8-F1
#
_cell.length_a   1.000
_cell.length_b   1.000
_cell.length_c   1.000
_cell.angle_alpha   90.00
_cell.angle_beta   90.00
_cell.angle_gamma   90.00
#
_symmetry.space_group_name_H-M   'P 1'
#
loop_
_entity.id
_entity.type
_entity.pdbx_description
1 polymer ?
#
loop_
_entity_poly.entity_id
_entity_poly.type
_entity_poly.pdbx_seq_one_letter_code
_entity_poly.pdbx_strand_id
1 'polypeptide(L)'
;MQAVRFLRSGQFGFILQKLPQNQLAQAPTRTSSAVAAQVERWDKAHERYFGPERDLKNFPHPVMRMRGAPVRLGFIPEEWFTAMYPKTGVTGPYILGTGLLATLLSKEIWVIDHGFADVLGFTGAFLFCVLKLGPGINKMLEEKQQRMYDATYAKPIAAAKEAYTNTIDDAKNAIWSLEGQKHLFEAKKENVDLQLESVYRQRLQKAYAEIQNRLDYHLNVQNTKLRFEQEHMVNWIVSSVVKSITPQQEKESLKKCIADLKALAAA
;
A
#
# COMPACT_ATOMS: atom_id res chain seq x y z
N MET A 1 7.01 -20.93 -24.77
CA MET A 1 7.50 -22.33 -24.64
C MET A 1 8.83 -22.49 -23.88
N GLN A 2 9.51 -21.43 -23.42
CA GLN A 2 10.76 -21.59 -22.63
C GLN A 2 10.55 -21.67 -21.11
N ALA A 3 9.39 -21.23 -20.59
CA ALA A 3 9.10 -21.23 -19.15
C ALA A 3 8.91 -22.62 -18.52
N VAL A 4 8.58 -23.64 -19.33
CA VAL A 4 8.26 -24.99 -18.83
C VAL A 4 9.51 -25.84 -18.60
N ARG A 5 10.66 -25.47 -19.20
CA ARG A 5 11.92 -26.24 -19.04
C ARG A 5 12.68 -25.93 -17.75
N PHE A 6 12.40 -24.82 -17.07
CA PHE A 6 13.13 -24.42 -15.86
C PHE A 6 12.64 -25.08 -14.57
N LEU A 7 11.47 -25.74 -14.58
CA LEU A 7 10.92 -26.41 -13.40
C LEU A 7 11.54 -27.80 -13.12
N ARG A 8 12.38 -28.33 -14.02
CA ARG A 8 12.92 -29.71 -13.94
C ARG A 8 14.34 -29.81 -13.38
N SER A 9 15.02 -28.69 -13.15
CA SER A 9 16.34 -28.64 -12.53
C SER A 9 16.21 -27.83 -11.26
N GLY A 10 16.51 -28.40 -10.09
CA GLY A 10 16.44 -27.77 -8.76
C GLY A 10 17.41 -26.59 -8.56
N GLN A 11 17.54 -25.68 -9.51
CA GLN A 11 18.26 -24.42 -9.43
C GLN A 11 17.29 -23.30 -8.99
N PHE A 12 16.77 -23.40 -7.78
CA PHE A 12 16.18 -22.23 -7.09
C PHE A 12 17.26 -21.35 -6.41
N GLY A 13 18.54 -21.67 -6.59
CA GLY A 13 19.67 -20.93 -6.00
C GLY A 13 20.07 -19.64 -6.73
N PHE A 14 19.56 -19.38 -7.94
CA PHE A 14 20.05 -18.26 -8.77
C PHE A 14 19.23 -16.96 -8.69
N ILE A 15 18.09 -16.95 -7.98
CA ILE A 15 17.27 -15.73 -7.87
C ILE A 15 17.78 -14.80 -6.75
N LEU A 16 18.55 -15.32 -5.78
CA LEU A 16 19.14 -14.50 -4.71
C LEU A 16 20.43 -13.77 -5.12
N GLN A 17 21.02 -14.08 -6.27
CA GLN A 17 22.30 -13.50 -6.71
C GLN A 17 22.13 -12.18 -7.49
N LYS A 18 20.90 -11.77 -7.82
CA LYS A 18 20.60 -10.57 -8.62
C LYS A 18 19.81 -9.48 -7.89
N LEU A 19 19.76 -9.50 -6.56
CA LEU A 19 19.31 -8.34 -5.79
C LEU A 19 20.52 -7.42 -5.56
N PRO A 20 20.42 -6.12 -5.88
CA PRO A 20 21.52 -5.18 -5.65
C PRO A 20 21.92 -5.23 -4.18
N GLN A 21 23.18 -5.58 -3.94
CA GLN A 21 23.77 -5.82 -2.61
C GLN A 21 23.69 -4.60 -1.68
N ASN A 22 23.30 -3.44 -2.20
CA ASN A 22 23.08 -2.18 -1.48
C ASN A 22 21.67 -2.05 -0.84
N GLN A 23 20.76 -3.00 -1.05
CA GLN A 23 19.40 -3.00 -0.47
C GLN A 23 19.19 -4.10 0.58
N LEU A 24 20.16 -4.99 0.76
CA LEU A 24 20.19 -5.88 1.92
C LEU A 24 20.84 -5.10 3.06
N ALA A 25 20.09 -4.15 3.62
CA ALA A 25 20.32 -3.75 5.00
C ALA A 25 20.31 -5.06 5.80
N GLN A 26 21.49 -5.52 6.23
CA GLN A 26 21.60 -6.59 7.20
C GLN A 26 20.73 -6.15 8.35
N ALA A 27 19.52 -6.71 8.47
CA ALA A 27 18.71 -6.49 9.64
C ALA A 27 19.56 -7.04 10.78
N PRO A 28 20.10 -6.19 11.68
CA PRO A 28 20.86 -6.71 12.79
C PRO A 28 19.91 -7.67 13.51
N THR A 29 20.34 -8.90 13.75
CA THR A 29 19.60 -9.83 14.60
C THR A 29 19.57 -9.19 15.99
N ARG A 30 18.58 -8.32 16.22
CA ARG A 30 18.37 -7.63 17.48
C ARG A 30 17.95 -8.71 18.47
N THR A 31 18.86 -9.09 19.36
CA THR A 31 18.51 -9.89 20.52
C THR A 31 17.48 -9.12 21.34
N SER A 32 16.55 -9.82 22.01
CA SER A 32 15.52 -9.18 22.85
C SER A 32 16.12 -8.20 23.87
N SER A 33 17.33 -8.51 24.38
CA SER A 33 18.12 -7.65 25.26
C SER A 33 18.52 -6.31 24.63
N ALA A 34 18.84 -6.28 23.33
CA ALA A 34 19.23 -5.05 22.64
C ALA A 34 18.03 -4.13 22.39
N VAL A 35 16.84 -4.70 22.15
CA VAL A 35 15.60 -3.94 22.03
C VAL A 35 15.22 -3.34 23.39
N ALA A 36 15.28 -4.13 24.47
CA ALA A 36 15.02 -3.65 25.82
C ALA A 36 15.95 -2.48 26.21
N ALA A 37 17.26 -2.62 25.95
CA ALA A 37 18.23 -1.54 26.18
C ALA A 37 17.96 -0.29 25.33
N GLN A 38 17.39 -0.44 24.13
CA GLN A 38 17.01 0.68 23.29
C GLN A 38 15.75 1.38 23.82
N VAL A 39 14.75 0.63 24.32
CA VAL A 39 13.56 1.18 24.98
C VAL A 39 13.96 1.97 26.23
N GLU A 40 14.83 1.43 27.08
CA GLU A 40 15.33 2.16 28.26
C GLU A 40 16.07 3.46 27.87
N ARG A 41 16.80 3.48 26.76
CA ARG A 41 17.43 4.70 26.24
C ARG A 41 16.39 5.72 25.78
N TRP A 42 15.30 5.27 25.16
CA TRP A 42 14.19 6.14 24.77
C TRP A 42 13.48 6.70 25.99
N ASP A 43 13.21 5.91 27.01
CA ASP A 43 12.58 6.36 28.26
C ASP A 43 13.45 7.41 28.95
N LYS A 44 14.76 7.15 29.10
CA LYS A 44 15.72 8.14 29.63
C LYS A 44 15.80 9.41 28.79
N ALA A 45 15.73 9.29 27.46
CA ALA A 45 15.69 10.46 26.60
C ALA A 45 14.39 11.24 26.79
N HIS A 46 13.25 10.55 26.89
CA HIS A 46 11.96 11.16 27.13
C HIS A 46 11.93 11.91 28.45
N GLU A 47 12.42 11.31 29.54
CA GLU A 47 12.60 11.98 30.83
C GLU A 47 13.51 13.22 30.73
N ARG A 48 14.60 13.15 29.96
CA ARG A 48 15.53 14.27 29.82
C ARG A 48 14.95 15.46 29.03
N TYR A 49 14.10 15.20 28.04
CA TYR A 49 13.56 16.23 27.16
C TYR A 49 12.16 16.71 27.58
N PHE A 50 11.36 15.83 28.19
CA PHE A 50 9.95 16.06 28.56
C PHE A 50 9.65 15.74 30.03
N GLY A 51 10.68 15.62 30.86
CA GLY A 51 10.52 15.36 32.29
C GLY A 51 9.98 16.55 33.09
N PRO A 52 9.77 16.35 34.41
CA PRO A 52 9.13 17.33 35.29
C PRO A 52 9.92 18.65 35.40
N GLU A 53 11.24 18.62 35.23
CA GLU A 53 12.09 19.83 35.25
C GLU A 53 11.95 20.69 33.97
N ARG A 54 11.39 20.14 32.89
CA ARG A 54 11.23 20.80 31.59
C ARG A 54 9.78 20.70 31.12
N ASP A 55 8.87 21.14 31.98
CA ASP A 55 7.44 21.17 31.70
C ASP A 55 7.08 22.31 30.73
N LEU A 56 7.12 21.99 29.44
CA LEU A 56 6.73 22.89 28.36
C LEU A 56 5.22 23.15 28.28
N LYS A 57 4.39 22.40 29.02
CA LYS A 57 2.92 22.55 29.02
C LYS A 57 2.47 23.61 30.01
N ASN A 58 2.96 23.55 31.24
CA ASN A 58 2.62 24.55 32.27
C ASN A 58 3.50 25.81 32.15
N PHE A 59 4.75 25.66 31.69
CA PHE A 59 5.69 26.76 31.52
C PHE A 59 6.20 26.81 30.07
N PRO A 60 5.35 27.27 29.12
CA PRO A 60 5.80 27.48 27.76
C PRO A 60 6.90 28.53 27.73
N HIS A 61 7.88 28.32 26.87
CA HIS A 61 8.91 29.33 26.58
C HIS A 61 8.24 30.64 26.14
N PRO A 62 8.75 31.81 26.59
CA PRO A 62 8.19 33.09 26.24
C PRO A 62 8.27 33.29 24.73
N VAL A 63 7.11 33.40 24.08
CA VAL A 63 6.99 33.69 22.66
C VAL A 63 6.87 35.18 22.44
N MET A 64 7.53 35.68 21.39
CA MET A 64 7.32 37.06 20.96
C MET A 64 5.84 37.23 20.57
N ARG A 65 5.22 38.32 21.03
CA ARG A 65 3.86 38.66 20.61
C ARG A 65 3.86 38.94 19.11
N MET A 66 2.88 38.38 18.38
CA MET A 66 2.76 38.59 16.93
C MET A 66 2.59 40.06 16.54
N ARG A 67 2.00 40.87 17.43
CA ARG A 67 1.83 42.32 17.24
C ARG A 67 2.27 43.05 18.50
N GLY A 68 2.90 44.21 18.31
CA GLY A 68 3.24 45.12 19.39
C GLY A 68 1.99 45.68 20.10
N ALA A 69 2.20 46.32 21.24
CA ALA A 69 1.13 47.03 21.92
C ALA A 69 0.55 48.12 21.00
N PRO A 70 -0.78 48.31 20.98
CA PRO A 70 -1.42 49.33 20.15
C PRO A 70 -0.99 50.75 20.56
N VAL A 71 -0.73 51.59 19.57
CA VAL A 71 -0.29 52.99 19.73
C VAL A 71 -1.27 53.88 18.97
N ARG A 72 -1.78 54.92 19.65
CA ARG A 72 -2.64 55.94 19.05
C ARG A 72 -1.80 57.14 18.62
N LEU A 73 -2.20 57.81 17.53
CA LEU A 73 -1.51 58.97 16.95
C LEU A 73 -0.04 58.69 16.53
N GLY A 74 0.37 57.43 16.44
CA GLY A 74 1.71 57.01 16.02
C GLY A 74 2.79 57.03 17.11
N PHE A 75 2.58 57.73 18.24
CA PHE A 75 3.58 57.81 19.31
C PHE A 75 3.04 57.62 20.75
N ILE A 76 1.73 57.72 20.98
CA ILE A 76 1.16 57.60 22.34
C ILE A 76 0.64 56.17 22.56
N PRO A 77 1.18 55.41 23.53
CA PRO A 77 0.68 54.07 23.84
C PRO A 77 -0.78 54.06 24.27
N GLU A 78 -1.54 53.04 23.88
CA GLU A 78 -2.94 52.89 24.32
C GLU A 78 -3.07 52.76 25.85
N GLU A 79 -2.02 52.28 26.53
CA GLU A 79 -1.97 52.16 27.99
C GLU A 79 -2.23 53.51 28.70
N TRP A 80 -1.78 54.63 28.12
CA TRP A 80 -2.03 55.98 28.66
C TRP A 80 -3.50 56.39 28.55
N PHE A 81 -4.17 55.99 27.47
CA PHE A 81 -5.60 56.20 27.28
C PHE A 81 -6.40 55.32 28.25
N THR A 82 -6.02 54.05 28.41
CA THR A 82 -6.67 53.12 29.35
C THR A 82 -6.56 53.60 30.79
N ALA A 83 -5.41 54.16 31.18
CA ALA A 83 -5.22 54.70 32.53
C ALA A 83 -6.16 55.89 32.85
N MET A 84 -6.44 56.74 31.86
CA MET A 84 -7.30 57.92 32.03
C MET A 84 -8.78 57.68 31.76
N TYR A 85 -9.10 56.59 31.05
CA TYR A 85 -10.46 56.18 30.71
C TYR A 85 -11.44 56.17 31.91
N PRO A 86 -11.12 55.56 33.07
CA PRO A 86 -12.05 55.51 34.21
C PRO A 86 -12.32 56.88 34.85
N LYS A 87 -11.51 57.91 34.58
CA LYS A 87 -11.63 59.24 35.21
C LYS A 87 -12.22 60.29 34.28
N THR A 88 -11.84 60.24 33.01
CA THR A 88 -12.08 61.34 32.06
C THR A 88 -12.72 60.87 30.76
N GLY A 89 -13.06 59.58 30.67
CA GLY A 89 -13.66 58.97 29.48
C GLY A 89 -12.71 58.92 28.28
N VAL A 90 -13.28 58.67 27.10
CA VAL A 90 -12.51 58.58 25.83
C VAL A 90 -11.89 59.94 25.46
N THR A 91 -12.57 61.04 25.76
CA THR A 91 -12.18 62.39 25.33
C THR A 91 -11.10 63.01 26.21
N GLY A 92 -10.96 62.55 27.45
CA GLY A 92 -10.02 63.10 28.42
C GLY A 92 -8.58 63.23 27.93
N PRO A 93 -7.93 62.14 27.45
CA PRO A 93 -6.57 62.22 26.93
C PRO A 93 -6.41 63.17 25.74
N TYR A 94 -7.44 63.29 24.89
CA TYR A 94 -7.40 64.20 23.74
C TYR A 94 -7.51 65.66 24.17
N ILE A 95 -8.42 65.97 25.11
CA ILE A 95 -8.57 67.32 25.68
C ILE A 95 -7.32 67.70 26.48
N LEU A 96 -6.70 66.75 27.18
CA LEU A 96 -5.42 66.96 27.86
C LEU A 96 -4.31 67.30 26.85
N GLY A 97 -4.24 66.57 25.73
CA GLY A 97 -3.26 66.83 24.68
C GLY A 97 -3.44 68.20 24.01
N THR A 98 -4.67 68.57 23.64
CA THR A 98 -4.94 69.89 23.05
C THR A 98 -4.79 71.02 24.07
N GLY A 99 -5.17 70.80 25.32
CA GLY A 99 -4.97 71.75 26.42
C GLY A 99 -3.50 71.98 26.73
N LEU A 100 -2.67 70.93 26.73
CA LEU A 100 -1.22 71.04 26.90
C LEU A 100 -0.58 71.80 25.74
N LEU A 101 -0.99 71.53 24.49
CA LEU A 101 -0.54 72.32 23.34
C LEU A 101 -0.92 73.81 23.48
N ALA A 102 -2.15 74.10 23.89
CA ALA A 102 -2.62 75.48 24.07
C ALA A 102 -1.85 76.21 25.17
N THR A 103 -1.51 75.54 26.28
CA THR A 103 -0.71 76.15 27.36
C THR A 103 0.75 76.36 26.95
N LEU A 104 1.35 75.42 26.20
CA LEU A 104 2.71 75.57 25.67
C LEU A 104 2.84 76.79 24.74
N LEU A 105 1.84 77.02 23.89
CA LEU A 105 1.78 78.19 23.00
C LEU A 105 1.47 79.47 23.78
N SER A 106 0.48 79.45 24.68
CA SER A 106 0.08 80.64 25.46
C SER A 106 1.14 81.12 26.44
N LYS A 107 2.02 80.23 26.92
CA LYS A 107 3.12 80.55 27.84
C LYS A 107 4.46 80.72 27.14
N GLU A 108 4.48 80.71 25.80
CA GLU A 108 5.70 80.82 24.98
C GLU A 108 6.80 79.81 25.36
N ILE A 109 6.41 78.69 26.00
CA ILE A 109 7.33 77.57 26.26
C ILE A 109 7.70 76.93 24.92
N TRP A 110 6.75 76.94 23.98
CA TRP A 110 7.01 76.67 22.58
C TRP A 110 6.88 77.95 21.75
N VAL A 111 8.01 78.59 21.48
CA VAL A 111 8.09 79.81 20.66
C VAL A 111 7.99 79.46 19.18
N ILE A 112 7.09 80.13 18.45
CA ILE A 112 6.98 80.02 17.00
C ILE A 112 8.01 80.97 16.37
N ASP A 113 9.15 80.41 15.97
CA ASP A 113 10.20 81.12 15.25
C ASP A 113 10.21 80.73 13.75
N HIS A 114 11.06 81.37 12.95
CA HIS A 114 11.23 81.12 11.52
C HIS A 114 11.51 79.64 11.18
N GLY A 115 12.16 78.88 12.07
CA GLY A 115 12.39 77.44 11.91
C GLY A 115 11.16 76.54 12.16
N PHE A 116 10.02 77.07 12.62
CA PHE A 116 8.82 76.27 12.88
C PHE A 116 8.19 75.69 11.60
N ALA A 117 8.31 76.41 10.49
CA ALA A 117 7.85 75.93 9.18
C ALA A 117 8.60 74.66 8.75
N ASP A 118 9.89 74.56 9.06
CA ASP A 118 10.71 73.39 8.72
C ASP A 118 10.27 72.14 9.52
N VAL A 119 9.88 72.30 10.79
CA VAL A 119 9.36 71.20 11.63
C VAL A 119 8.04 70.66 11.09
N LEU A 120 7.12 71.53 10.65
CA LEU A 120 5.87 71.12 10.03
C LEU A 120 6.10 70.41 8.70
N GLY A 121 7.00 70.95 7.86
CA GLY A 121 7.41 70.33 6.59
C GLY A 121 8.01 68.94 6.79
N PHE A 122 8.94 68.80 7.73
CA PHE A 122 9.56 67.52 8.08
C PHE A 122 8.54 66.51 8.63
N THR A 123 7.66 66.94 9.54
CA THR A 123 6.63 66.06 10.12
C THR A 123 5.64 65.58 9.05
N GLY A 124 5.23 66.47 8.14
CA GLY A 124 4.37 66.12 7.01
C GLY A 124 5.04 65.14 6.04
N ALA A 125 6.31 65.36 5.70
CA ALA A 125 7.07 64.45 4.85
C ALA A 125 7.27 63.08 5.50
N PHE A 126 7.54 63.03 6.81
CA PHE A 126 7.67 61.80 7.58
C PHE A 126 6.35 61.01 7.61
N LEU A 127 5.22 61.67 7.92
CA LEU A 127 3.90 61.05 7.90
C LEU A 127 3.55 60.50 6.51
N PHE A 128 3.86 61.24 5.45
CA PHE A 128 3.67 60.78 4.07
C PHE A 128 4.47 59.49 3.80
N CYS A 129 5.74 59.45 4.21
CA CYS A 129 6.58 58.27 4.05
C CYS A 129 6.03 57.06 4.81
N VAL A 130 5.60 57.23 6.07
CA VAL A 130 5.04 56.14 6.88
C VAL A 130 3.74 55.61 6.27
N LEU A 131 2.83 56.49 5.84
CA LEU A 131 1.53 56.08 5.31
C LEU A 131 1.63 55.43 3.92
N LYS A 132 2.54 55.89 3.06
CA LYS A 132 2.68 55.37 1.68
C LYS A 132 3.66 54.20 1.57
N LEU A 133 4.82 54.28 2.21
CA LEU A 133 5.86 53.25 2.11
C LEU A 133 5.72 52.16 3.18
N GLY A 134 5.09 52.46 4.32
CA GLY A 134 4.92 51.53 5.44
C GLY A 134 4.31 50.18 5.05
N PRO A 135 3.16 50.13 4.33
CA PRO A 135 2.56 48.86 3.92
C PRO A 135 3.46 48.02 3.01
N GLY A 136 4.24 48.66 2.14
CA GLY A 136 5.16 47.97 1.23
C GLY A 136 6.34 47.33 1.96
N ILE A 137 6.94 48.08 2.90
CA ILE A 137 8.05 47.58 3.73
C ILE A 137 7.57 46.44 4.63
N ASN A 138 6.40 46.58 5.26
CA ASN A 138 5.82 45.54 6.13
C ASN A 138 5.64 44.23 5.37
N LYS A 139 5.03 44.28 4.19
CA LYS A 139 4.84 43.09 3.35
C LYS A 139 6.18 42.43 2.96
N MET A 140 7.19 43.23 2.61
CA MET A 140 8.53 42.72 2.27
C MET A 140 9.20 42.05 3.48
N LEU A 141 9.08 42.63 4.68
CA LEU A 141 9.66 42.06 5.90
C LEU A 141 8.94 40.77 6.30
N GLU A 142 7.60 40.74 6.25
CA GLU A 142 6.80 39.55 6.52
C GLU A 142 7.15 38.41 5.56
N GLU A 143 7.28 38.68 4.25
CA GLU A 143 7.65 37.68 3.27
C GLU A 143 9.06 37.12 3.51
N LYS A 144 10.03 37.97 3.84
CA LYS A 144 11.39 37.52 4.18
C LYS A 144 11.39 36.67 5.46
N GLN A 145 10.67 37.11 6.48
CA GLN A 145 10.55 36.38 7.74
C GLN A 145 9.89 35.01 7.53
N GLN A 146 8.80 34.96 6.76
CA GLN A 146 8.09 33.73 6.44
C GLN A 146 8.99 32.77 5.65
N ARG A 147 9.71 33.26 4.63
CA ARG A 147 10.67 32.44 3.87
C ARG A 147 11.76 31.85 4.75
N MET A 148 12.32 32.64 5.66
CA MET A 148 13.34 32.18 6.61
C MET A 148 12.77 31.14 7.58
N TYR A 149 11.57 31.37 8.11
CA TYR A 149 10.88 30.43 8.98
C TYR A 149 10.58 29.10 8.26
N ASP A 150 10.05 29.17 7.05
CA ASP A 150 9.69 28.00 6.26
C ASP A 150 10.93 27.16 5.89
N ALA A 151 12.02 27.82 5.50
CA ALA A 151 13.27 27.15 5.15
C ALA A 151 13.98 26.53 6.36
N THR A 152 13.98 27.22 7.50
CA THR A 152 14.74 26.81 8.70
C THR A 152 13.98 25.82 9.57
N TYR A 153 12.66 25.96 9.67
CA TYR A 153 11.85 25.20 10.62
C TYR A 153 10.77 24.37 9.92
N ALA A 154 9.85 24.99 9.18
CA ALA A 154 8.65 24.29 8.73
C ALA A 154 8.95 23.12 7.78
N LYS A 155 9.75 23.36 6.72
CA LYS A 155 10.14 22.35 5.74
C LYS A 155 10.97 21.21 6.31
N PRO A 156 12.08 21.44 7.05
CA PRO A 156 12.87 20.34 7.59
C PRO A 156 12.09 19.53 8.63
N ILE A 157 11.24 20.17 9.45
CA ILE A 157 10.38 19.44 10.39
C ILE A 157 9.36 18.58 9.63
N ALA A 158 8.73 19.10 8.57
CA ALA A 158 7.80 18.33 7.75
C ALA A 158 8.51 17.15 7.06
N ALA A 159 9.65 17.39 6.43
CA ALA A 159 10.44 16.35 5.77
C ALA A 159 10.93 15.28 6.76
N ALA A 160 11.35 15.67 7.97
CA ALA A 160 11.71 14.73 9.02
C ALA A 160 10.51 13.88 9.46
N LYS A 161 9.34 14.49 9.66
CA LYS A 161 8.10 13.76 9.99
C LYS A 161 7.75 12.75 8.89
N GLU A 162 7.78 13.16 7.62
CA GLU A 162 7.52 12.28 6.48
C GLU A 162 8.53 11.14 6.38
N ALA A 163 9.82 11.42 6.59
CA ALA A 163 10.85 10.38 6.62
C ALA A 163 10.57 9.36 7.72
N TYR A 164 10.23 9.81 8.93
CA TYR A 164 9.90 8.90 10.02
C TYR A 164 8.62 8.11 9.76
N THR A 165 7.57 8.72 9.20
CA THR A 165 6.34 7.97 8.84
C THR A 165 6.63 6.89 7.81
N ASN A 166 7.44 7.19 6.79
CA ASN A 166 7.83 6.20 5.79
C ASN A 166 8.60 5.05 6.44
N THR A 167 9.56 5.33 7.33
CA THR A 167 10.29 4.25 8.03
C THR A 167 9.40 3.39 8.92
N ILE A 168 8.36 3.97 9.52
CA ILE A 168 7.38 3.24 10.33
C ILE A 168 6.57 2.31 9.44
N ASP A 169 6.13 2.79 8.28
CA ASP A 169 5.33 2.00 7.34
C ASP A 169 6.15 0.90 6.66
N ASP A 170 7.41 1.15 6.32
CA ASP A 170 8.36 0.13 5.89
C ASP A 170 8.57 -0.95 6.95
N ALA A 171 8.71 -0.54 8.22
CA ALA A 171 8.83 -1.49 9.33
C ALA A 171 7.56 -2.34 9.51
N LYS A 172 6.36 -1.75 9.38
CA LYS A 172 5.09 -2.50 9.40
C LYS A 172 4.99 -3.47 8.23
N ASN A 173 5.37 -3.06 7.03
CA ASN A 173 5.40 -3.92 5.85
C ASN A 173 6.38 -5.09 6.01
N ALA A 174 7.52 -4.86 6.66
CA ALA A 174 8.47 -5.91 7.00
C ALA A 174 7.89 -6.90 8.02
N ILE A 175 7.20 -6.43 9.06
CA ILE A 175 6.49 -7.27 10.04
C ILE A 175 5.43 -8.13 9.33
N TRP A 176 4.60 -7.53 8.49
CA TRP A 176 3.58 -8.23 7.70
C TRP A 176 4.20 -9.28 6.77
N SER A 177 5.32 -8.96 6.11
CA SER A 177 6.04 -9.91 5.25
C SER A 177 6.61 -11.10 6.04
N LEU A 178 7.08 -10.87 7.27
CA LEU A 178 7.57 -11.93 8.16
C LEU A 178 6.44 -12.86 8.61
N GLU A 179 5.24 -12.32 8.89
CA GLU A 179 4.07 -13.14 9.18
C GLU A 179 3.72 -14.05 7.99
N GLY A 180 3.80 -13.51 6.76
CA GLY A 180 3.60 -14.27 5.53
C GLY A 180 4.55 -15.45 5.33
N GLN A 181 5.78 -15.39 5.87
CA GLN A 181 6.73 -16.51 5.77
C GLN A 181 6.22 -17.77 6.47
N LYS A 182 5.46 -17.65 7.56
CA LYS A 182 4.89 -18.80 8.27
C LYS A 182 3.94 -19.59 7.36
N HIS A 183 3.05 -18.88 6.66
CA HIS A 183 2.14 -19.48 5.69
C HIS A 183 2.87 -20.14 4.51
N LEU A 184 3.99 -19.54 4.05
CA LEU A 184 4.81 -20.16 3.00
C LEU A 184 5.42 -21.49 3.46
N PHE A 185 5.87 -21.59 4.71
CA PHE A 185 6.40 -22.85 5.24
C PHE A 185 5.30 -23.90 5.42
N GLU A 186 4.13 -23.50 5.88
CA GLU A 186 2.96 -24.38 6.00
C GLU A 186 2.53 -24.93 4.64
N ALA A 187 2.33 -24.06 3.64
CA ALA A 187 1.99 -24.46 2.28
C ALA A 187 3.04 -25.40 1.65
N LYS A 188 4.33 -25.23 1.96
CA LYS A 188 5.39 -26.14 1.50
C LYS A 188 5.28 -27.52 2.15
N LYS A 189 4.96 -27.59 3.44
CA LYS A 189 4.74 -28.88 4.14
C LYS A 189 3.54 -29.60 3.54
N GLU A 190 2.42 -28.93 3.42
CA GLU A 190 1.20 -29.49 2.82
C GLU A 190 1.42 -29.98 1.38
N ASN A 191 2.18 -29.24 0.57
CA ASN A 191 2.49 -29.65 -0.80
C ASN A 191 3.33 -30.94 -0.84
N VAL A 192 4.28 -31.10 0.08
CA VAL A 192 5.05 -32.36 0.20
C VAL A 192 4.15 -33.51 0.63
N ASP A 193 3.26 -33.28 1.59
CA ASP A 193 2.31 -34.30 2.05
C ASP A 193 1.35 -34.74 0.92
N LEU A 194 0.81 -33.78 0.17
CA LEU A 194 -0.04 -34.05 -1.00
C LEU A 194 0.72 -34.82 -2.09
N GLN A 195 1.99 -34.52 -2.32
CA GLN A 195 2.82 -35.28 -3.26
C GLN A 195 3.03 -36.73 -2.79
N LEU A 196 3.28 -36.94 -1.49
CA LEU A 196 3.43 -38.28 -0.92
C LEU A 196 2.13 -39.09 -1.06
N GLU A 197 0.99 -38.49 -0.72
CA GLU A 197 -0.31 -39.13 -0.92
C GLU A 197 -0.61 -39.43 -2.38
N SER A 198 -0.30 -38.50 -3.28
CA SER A 198 -0.50 -38.68 -4.73
C SER A 198 0.31 -39.86 -5.25
N VAL A 199 1.59 -39.97 -4.88
CA VAL A 199 2.45 -41.10 -5.25
C VAL A 199 1.92 -42.41 -4.68
N TYR A 200 1.45 -42.41 -3.42
CA TYR A 200 0.86 -43.58 -2.80
C TYR A 200 -0.40 -44.05 -3.55
N ARG A 201 -1.34 -43.14 -3.85
CA ARG A 201 -2.55 -43.45 -4.63
C ARG A 201 -2.22 -43.92 -6.04
N GLN A 202 -1.24 -43.31 -6.70
CA GLN A 202 -0.76 -43.76 -8.01
C GLN A 202 -0.21 -45.18 -7.98
N ARG A 203 0.53 -45.57 -6.94
CA ARG A 203 1.05 -46.94 -6.79
C ARG A 203 -0.08 -47.95 -6.61
N LEU A 204 -1.08 -47.63 -5.78
CA LEU A 204 -2.27 -48.47 -5.62
C LEU A 204 -3.05 -48.61 -6.93
N GLN A 205 -3.28 -47.51 -7.65
CA GLN A 205 -3.98 -47.53 -8.94
C GLN A 205 -3.21 -48.34 -10.00
N LYS A 206 -1.88 -48.26 -10.02
CA LYS A 206 -1.05 -49.11 -10.89
C LYS A 206 -1.23 -50.59 -10.57
N ALA A 207 -1.18 -50.98 -9.29
CA ALA A 207 -1.38 -52.37 -8.89
C ALA A 207 -2.78 -52.87 -9.27
N TYR A 208 -3.82 -52.05 -9.05
CA TYR A 208 -5.19 -52.34 -9.44
C TYR A 208 -5.32 -52.54 -10.96
N ALA A 209 -4.78 -51.61 -11.76
CA ALA A 209 -4.82 -51.69 -13.22
C ALA A 209 -4.10 -52.93 -13.77
N GLU A 210 -2.96 -53.32 -13.18
CA GLU A 210 -2.24 -54.54 -13.57
C GLU A 210 -3.06 -55.81 -13.30
N ILE A 211 -3.76 -55.89 -12.16
CA ILE A 211 -4.64 -57.02 -11.83
C ILE A 211 -5.82 -57.06 -12.80
N GLN A 212 -6.44 -55.91 -13.05
CA GLN A 212 -7.55 -55.80 -14.00
C GLN A 212 -7.12 -56.23 -15.41
N ASN A 213 -5.97 -55.77 -15.89
CA ASN A 213 -5.43 -56.15 -17.20
C ASN A 213 -5.24 -57.67 -17.34
N ARG A 214 -4.79 -58.35 -16.28
CA ARG A 214 -4.65 -59.82 -16.28
C ARG A 214 -6.01 -60.52 -16.36
N LEU A 215 -6.98 -60.03 -15.60
CA LEU A 215 -8.33 -60.59 -15.61
C LEU A 215 -9.01 -60.37 -16.97
N ASP A 216 -8.92 -59.16 -17.50
CA ASP A 216 -9.44 -58.79 -18.82
C ASP A 216 -8.76 -59.61 -19.92
N TYR A 217 -7.45 -59.86 -19.80
CA TYR A 217 -6.74 -60.76 -20.73
C TYR A 217 -7.32 -62.17 -20.71
N HIS A 218 -7.51 -62.77 -19.52
CA HIS A 218 -8.11 -64.12 -19.42
C HIS A 218 -9.53 -64.17 -19.98
N LEU A 219 -10.36 -63.16 -19.68
CA LEU A 219 -11.71 -63.04 -20.22
C LEU A 219 -11.69 -62.93 -21.76
N ASN A 220 -10.80 -62.12 -22.32
CA ASN A 220 -10.67 -61.96 -23.77
C ASN A 220 -10.18 -63.24 -24.46
N VAL A 221 -9.25 -63.99 -23.84
CA VAL A 221 -8.79 -65.28 -24.35
C VAL A 221 -9.96 -66.28 -24.38
N GLN A 222 -10.77 -66.35 -23.31
CA GLN A 222 -11.95 -67.21 -23.27
C GLN A 222 -12.99 -66.83 -24.32
N ASN A 223 -13.32 -65.55 -24.43
CA ASN A 223 -14.25 -65.05 -25.44
C ASN A 223 -13.77 -65.32 -26.87
N THR A 224 -12.47 -65.17 -27.13
CA THR A 224 -11.87 -65.47 -28.45
C THR A 224 -11.93 -66.96 -28.76
N LYS A 225 -11.66 -67.82 -27.78
CA LYS A 225 -11.76 -69.28 -27.94
C LYS A 225 -13.20 -69.71 -28.25
N LEU A 226 -14.18 -69.23 -27.48
CA LEU A 226 -15.60 -69.51 -27.74
C LEU A 226 -16.03 -69.03 -29.12
N ARG A 227 -15.61 -67.83 -29.51
CA ARG A 227 -15.88 -67.29 -30.85
C ARG A 227 -15.27 -68.15 -31.96
N PHE A 228 -14.01 -68.58 -31.79
CA PHE A 228 -13.35 -69.46 -32.75
C PHE A 228 -14.03 -70.83 -32.85
N GLU A 229 -14.43 -71.43 -31.72
CA GLU A 229 -15.18 -72.68 -31.68
C GLU A 229 -16.53 -72.55 -32.40
N GLN A 230 -17.24 -71.44 -32.18
CA GLN A 230 -18.49 -71.13 -32.90
C GLN A 230 -18.27 -70.96 -34.40
N GLU A 231 -17.28 -70.16 -34.81
CA GLU A 231 -16.96 -69.95 -36.22
C GLU A 231 -16.53 -71.25 -36.90
N HIS A 232 -15.71 -72.08 -36.23
CA HIS A 232 -15.31 -73.40 -36.74
C HIS A 232 -16.51 -74.34 -36.87
N MET A 233 -17.38 -74.40 -35.86
CA MET A 233 -18.59 -75.22 -35.89
C MET A 233 -19.52 -74.81 -37.03
N VAL A 234 -19.77 -73.51 -37.22
CA VAL A 234 -20.59 -72.99 -38.32
C VAL A 234 -19.97 -73.35 -39.67
N ASN A 235 -18.68 -73.12 -39.85
CA ASN A 235 -17.98 -73.46 -41.09
C ASN A 235 -18.01 -74.97 -41.37
N TRP A 236 -17.83 -75.80 -40.34
CA TRP A 236 -17.91 -77.25 -40.46
C TRP A 236 -19.31 -77.68 -40.88
N ILE A 237 -20.37 -77.18 -40.21
CA ILE A 237 -21.76 -77.48 -40.55
C ILE A 237 -22.06 -77.06 -42.00
N VAL A 238 -21.70 -75.84 -42.40
CA VAL A 238 -21.90 -75.35 -43.78
C VAL A 238 -21.17 -76.26 -44.77
N SER A 239 -19.90 -76.59 -44.52
CA SER A 239 -19.12 -77.45 -45.41
C SER A 239 -19.65 -78.88 -45.49
N SER A 240 -20.13 -79.45 -44.38
CA SER A 240 -20.72 -80.78 -44.31
C SER A 240 -22.07 -80.82 -45.02
N VAL A 241 -22.90 -79.79 -44.85
CA VAL A 241 -24.16 -79.64 -45.60
C VAL A 241 -23.87 -79.55 -47.10
N VAL A 242 -22.96 -78.67 -47.54
CA VAL A 242 -22.59 -78.53 -48.96
C VAL A 242 -22.07 -79.85 -49.54
N LYS A 243 -21.24 -80.61 -48.80
CA LYS A 243 -20.75 -81.93 -49.24
C LYS A 243 -21.83 -83.01 -49.27
N SER A 244 -22.81 -82.94 -48.38
CA SER A 244 -23.91 -83.92 -48.30
C SER A 244 -24.97 -83.74 -49.37
N ILE A 245 -25.04 -82.55 -49.98
CA ILE A 245 -25.93 -82.27 -51.10
C ILE A 245 -25.40 -83.02 -52.33
N THR A 246 -26.10 -84.08 -52.72
CA THR A 246 -25.78 -84.80 -53.96
C THR A 246 -26.31 -84.02 -55.19
N PRO A 247 -25.67 -84.13 -56.37
CA PRO A 247 -26.18 -83.49 -57.59
C PRO A 247 -27.60 -83.92 -57.97
N GLN A 248 -28.03 -85.11 -57.52
CA GLN A 248 -29.39 -85.60 -57.66
C GLN A 248 -30.38 -84.83 -56.76
N GLN A 249 -30.02 -84.59 -55.49
CA GLN A 249 -30.85 -83.81 -54.56
C GLN A 249 -30.99 -82.35 -54.97
N GLU A 250 -29.99 -81.73 -55.60
CA GLU A 250 -30.14 -80.38 -56.16
C GLU A 250 -31.19 -80.36 -57.28
N LYS A 251 -31.14 -81.33 -58.19
CA LYS A 251 -32.14 -81.45 -59.27
C LYS A 251 -33.54 -81.71 -58.74
N GLU A 252 -33.69 -82.54 -57.71
CA GLU A 252 -34.98 -82.78 -57.05
C GLU A 252 -35.48 -81.55 -56.30
N SER A 253 -34.59 -80.81 -55.64
CA SER A 253 -34.95 -79.54 -54.98
C SER A 253 -35.39 -78.49 -56.00
N LEU A 254 -34.69 -78.36 -57.14
CA LEU A 254 -35.10 -77.49 -58.25
C LEU A 254 -36.46 -77.89 -58.84
N LYS A 255 -36.70 -79.19 -59.02
CA LYS A 255 -38.03 -79.69 -59.45
C LYS A 255 -39.11 -79.34 -58.44
N LYS A 256 -38.81 -79.44 -57.14
CA LYS A 256 -39.72 -79.04 -56.07
C LYS A 256 -39.99 -77.53 -56.10
N CYS A 257 -38.98 -76.68 -56.27
CA CYS A 257 -39.17 -75.24 -56.44
C CYS A 257 -40.02 -74.91 -57.69
N ILE A 258 -39.84 -75.62 -58.80
CA ILE A 258 -40.70 -75.48 -59.99
C ILE A 258 -42.13 -75.92 -59.67
N ALA A 259 -42.32 -76.99 -58.89
CA ALA A 259 -43.63 -77.43 -58.44
C ALA A 259 -44.30 -76.41 -57.51
N ASP A 260 -43.55 -75.84 -56.57
CA ASP A 260 -44.04 -74.82 -55.63
C ASP A 260 -44.38 -73.51 -56.37
N LEU A 261 -43.58 -73.10 -57.37
CA LEU A 261 -43.90 -71.97 -58.24
C LEU A 261 -45.13 -72.25 -59.13
N LYS A 262 -45.29 -73.48 -59.64
CA LYS A 262 -46.50 -73.88 -60.35
C LYS A 262 -47.73 -73.88 -59.45
N ALA A 263 -47.58 -74.30 -58.18
CA ALA A 263 -48.66 -74.25 -57.21
C ALA A 263 -49.03 -72.81 -56.84
N LEU A 264 -48.04 -71.92 -56.67
CA LEU A 264 -48.25 -70.48 -56.44
C LEU A 264 -48.80 -69.75 -57.67
N ALA A 265 -48.52 -70.21 -58.88
CA ALA A 265 -49.06 -69.64 -60.13
C ALA A 265 -50.44 -70.21 -60.51
N ALA A 266 -50.85 -71.32 -59.89
CA ALA A 266 -52.19 -71.91 -60.01
C ALA A 266 -53.14 -71.45 -58.88
N ALA A 267 -52.59 -70.79 -57.84
CA ALA A 267 -53.33 -69.99 -56.87
C ALA A 267 -53.51 -68.56 -57.41
#